data_AF-A0A5E4FD85-F1
#
_entry.id   AF-A0A5E4FD85-F1
#
_cell.length_a   1.000
_cell.length_b   1.000
_cell.length_c   1.000
_cell.angle_alpha   90.00
_cell.angle_beta   90.00
_cell.angle_gamma   90.00
#
_symmetry.space_group_name_H-M   'P 1'
#
loop_
_entity.id
_entity.type
_entity.pdbx_description
1 polymer ?
#
loop_
_entity_poly.entity_id
_entity_poly.type
_entity_poly.pdbx_seq_one_letter_code
_entity_poly.pdbx_strand_id
1 'polypeptide(L)'
;MEIYDSAEEEEEHEQFVRWFREAWPYLWAHRGCTFVIIISGEVESNPYYLNLLLKDIAFLHHLGITFVLIPATNIEIHKPLADRGKKTRFVGPYIVTDSETLDASKEEAGWICSNIEAVLSARPSISNIRRRHGRDNSRLHDVDVSAASGNFVAAKRRGVVTGVDYGETGEVKKVDVRRIRERLDCGDCIVLLHNIGYSSSGEALNYNTYEVGTTFSLAIEADKLIYIMDGPILNDKCLIQFLTVEEAEAEADMGRVERVHLLDGIKGGVLLLELFKRDEVGTMVVSDVYQGTRMATESDFSRVRELIQASGELVRRSDEELLEMTLLDCFVVERESQIVACAALVSFSEEKCGEVASFAVSSDCRR
;
A
#
# COMPACT_ATOMS: atom_id res chain seq x y z
N MET A 1 45.51 15.83 -9.06
CA MET A 1 44.59 14.73 -8.68
C MET A 1 43.64 15.16 -7.56
N GLU A 2 43.90 16.27 -6.85
CA GLU A 2 43.04 16.79 -5.76
C GLU A 2 41.90 17.75 -6.19
N ILE A 3 41.75 18.07 -7.48
CA ILE A 3 40.71 19.01 -7.98
C ILE A 3 39.46 18.27 -8.50
N TYR A 4 39.56 16.96 -8.75
CA TYR A 4 38.42 16.15 -9.20
C TYR A 4 37.52 15.68 -8.02
N ASP A 5 38.10 15.43 -6.84
CA ASP A 5 37.34 15.01 -5.64
C ASP A 5 36.35 16.08 -5.16
N SER A 6 36.75 17.36 -5.19
CA SER A 6 35.90 18.44 -4.64
C SER A 6 34.64 18.72 -5.47
N ALA A 7 34.69 18.43 -6.78
CA ALA A 7 33.55 18.65 -7.67
C ALA A 7 32.51 17.52 -7.55
N GLU A 8 32.95 16.27 -7.37
CA GLU A 8 32.06 15.13 -7.11
C GLU A 8 31.36 15.27 -5.74
N GLU A 9 32.09 15.72 -4.70
CA GLU A 9 31.50 15.98 -3.38
C GLU A 9 30.45 17.11 -3.40
N GLU A 10 30.70 18.21 -4.12
CA GLU A 10 29.73 19.30 -4.26
C GLU A 10 28.45 18.85 -4.99
N GLU A 11 28.58 18.01 -6.02
CA GLU A 11 27.44 17.46 -6.78
C GLU A 11 26.60 16.50 -5.92
N GLU A 12 27.24 15.65 -5.09
CA GLU A 12 26.55 14.79 -4.12
C GLU A 12 25.77 15.60 -3.07
N HIS A 13 26.36 16.68 -2.54
CA HIS A 13 25.69 17.55 -1.57
C HIS A 13 24.48 18.26 -2.17
N GLU A 14 24.59 18.78 -3.39
CA GLU A 14 23.48 19.44 -4.08
C GLU A 14 22.37 18.44 -4.40
N GLN A 15 22.72 17.23 -4.84
CA GLN A 15 21.77 16.15 -5.11
C GLN A 15 21.02 15.72 -3.84
N PHE A 16 21.72 15.56 -2.71
CA PHE A 16 21.11 15.26 -1.41
C PHE A 16 20.12 16.35 -0.98
N VAL A 17 20.51 17.63 -1.05
CA VAL A 17 19.64 18.75 -0.67
C VAL A 17 18.40 18.81 -1.58
N ARG A 18 18.55 18.55 -2.88
CA ARG A 18 17.43 18.48 -3.82
C ARG A 18 16.46 17.36 -3.44
N TRP A 19 16.94 16.14 -3.25
CA TRP A 19 16.10 15.00 -2.86
C TRP A 19 15.40 15.23 -1.52
N PHE A 20 16.10 15.83 -0.56
CA PHE A 20 15.49 16.15 0.74
C PHE A 20 14.36 17.18 0.61
N ARG A 21 14.53 18.21 -0.22
CA ARG A 21 13.48 19.20 -0.49
C ARG A 21 12.30 18.61 -1.26
N GLU A 22 12.54 17.68 -2.17
CA GLU A 22 11.50 16.95 -2.88
C GLU A 22 10.70 16.03 -1.95
N ALA A 23 11.36 15.38 -0.99
CA ALA A 23 10.74 14.50 0.00
C ALA A 23 9.98 15.26 1.11
N TRP A 24 10.40 16.49 1.43
CA TRP A 24 9.90 17.27 2.58
C TRP A 24 8.37 17.44 2.64
N PRO A 25 7.65 17.76 1.54
CA PRO A 25 6.20 17.89 1.56
C PRO A 25 5.49 16.59 1.97
N TYR A 26 6.02 15.43 1.55
CA TYR A 26 5.43 14.13 1.86
C TYR A 26 5.63 13.74 3.33
N LEU A 27 6.71 14.20 3.96
CA LEU A 27 6.95 13.97 5.40
C LEU A 27 5.85 14.60 6.26
N TRP A 28 5.35 15.78 5.87
CA TRP A 28 4.20 16.40 6.53
C TRP A 28 2.88 15.74 6.16
N ALA A 29 2.72 15.32 4.91
CA ALA A 29 1.50 14.68 4.43
C ALA A 29 1.23 13.34 5.12
N HIS A 30 2.27 12.53 5.37
CA HIS A 30 2.12 11.20 5.98
C HIS A 30 2.14 11.22 7.51
N ARG A 31 2.44 12.36 8.13
CA ARG A 31 2.54 12.47 9.59
C ARG A 31 1.15 12.33 10.22
N GLY A 32 1.01 11.37 11.13
CA GLY A 32 -0.25 11.03 11.78
C GLY A 32 -1.11 10.07 10.96
N CYS A 33 -0.71 9.73 9.73
CA CYS A 33 -1.40 8.72 8.94
C CYS A 33 -1.19 7.32 9.53
N THR A 34 -2.18 6.46 9.32
CA THR A 34 -2.14 5.05 9.70
C THR A 34 -1.99 4.19 8.47
N PHE A 35 -0.88 3.44 8.39
CA PHE A 35 -0.60 2.52 7.29
C PHE A 35 -0.73 1.08 7.77
N VAL A 36 -1.48 0.29 7.01
CA VAL A 36 -1.56 -1.16 7.18
C VAL A 36 -0.60 -1.80 6.18
N ILE A 37 0.37 -2.57 6.66
CA ILE A 37 1.34 -3.28 5.84
C ILE A 37 1.13 -4.77 5.99
N ILE A 38 0.79 -5.44 4.89
CA ILE A 38 0.77 -6.89 4.82
C ILE A 38 2.11 -7.35 4.21
N ILE A 39 2.78 -8.29 4.85
CA ILE A 39 4.10 -8.78 4.44
C ILE A 39 3.95 -10.20 3.93
N SER A 40 4.35 -10.45 2.68
CA SER A 40 4.29 -11.80 2.10
C SER A 40 5.23 -12.78 2.81
N GLY A 41 4.86 -14.06 2.81
CA GLY A 41 5.65 -15.10 3.45
C GLY A 41 7.06 -15.21 2.89
N GLU A 42 7.30 -14.98 1.60
CA GLU A 42 8.63 -15.08 1.01
C GLU A 42 9.60 -14.02 1.56
N VAL A 43 9.08 -12.81 1.82
CA VAL A 43 9.84 -11.69 2.38
C VAL A 43 10.10 -11.91 3.86
N GLU A 44 9.13 -12.47 4.59
CA GLU A 44 9.26 -12.78 6.01
C GLU A 44 10.26 -13.94 6.24
N SER A 45 10.25 -14.94 5.37
CA SER A 45 11.14 -16.12 5.39
C SER A 45 12.62 -15.75 5.28
N ASN A 46 12.94 -14.60 4.68
CA ASN A 46 14.30 -14.13 4.52
C ASN A 46 14.63 -13.04 5.55
N PRO A 47 15.45 -13.35 6.59
CA PRO A 47 15.78 -12.39 7.63
C PRO A 47 16.45 -11.13 7.10
N TYR A 48 17.16 -11.19 5.97
CA TYR A 48 17.82 -10.01 5.40
C TYR A 48 16.79 -8.98 4.90
N TYR A 49 15.82 -9.42 4.09
CA TYR A 49 14.78 -8.54 3.53
C TYR A 49 13.84 -8.03 4.63
N LEU A 50 13.39 -8.92 5.53
CA LEU A 50 12.57 -8.54 6.67
C LEU A 50 13.25 -7.48 7.55
N ASN A 51 14.54 -7.65 7.85
CA ASN A 51 15.29 -6.69 8.67
C ASN A 51 15.43 -5.31 8.01
N LEU A 52 15.62 -5.26 6.68
CA LEU A 52 15.67 -3.98 5.97
C LEU A 52 14.31 -3.26 6.02
N LEU A 53 13.23 -4.00 5.72
CA LEU A 53 11.87 -3.47 5.78
C LEU A 53 11.51 -2.96 7.18
N LEU A 54 11.79 -3.73 8.24
CA LEU A 54 11.48 -3.34 9.60
C LEU A 54 12.29 -2.11 10.07
N LYS A 55 13.52 -1.94 9.58
CA LYS A 55 14.30 -0.71 9.84
C LYS A 55 13.68 0.52 9.19
N ASP A 56 13.19 0.38 7.95
CA ASP A 56 12.49 1.46 7.25
C ASP A 56 11.18 1.81 7.96
N ILE A 57 10.40 0.80 8.36
CA ILE A 57 9.16 0.97 9.15
C ILE A 57 9.46 1.65 10.49
N ALA A 58 10.47 1.20 11.23
CA ALA A 58 10.86 1.83 12.48
C ALA A 58 11.27 3.29 12.25
N PHE A 59 12.06 3.60 11.22
CA PHE A 59 12.42 4.97 10.89
C PHE A 59 11.19 5.84 10.59
N LEU A 60 10.28 5.37 9.74
CA LEU A 60 9.03 6.06 9.40
C LEU A 60 8.13 6.26 10.62
N HIS A 61 8.11 5.30 11.54
CA HIS A 61 7.35 5.39 12.78
C HIS A 61 7.83 6.57 13.64
N HIS A 62 9.16 6.79 13.71
CA HIS A 62 9.72 7.96 14.39
C HIS A 62 9.36 9.29 13.73
N LEU A 63 9.09 9.30 12.41
CA LEU A 63 8.61 10.48 11.70
C LEU A 63 7.13 10.81 12.01
N GLY A 64 6.43 9.89 12.68
CA GLY A 64 5.06 10.05 13.14
C GLY A 64 4.03 9.31 12.30
N ILE A 65 4.45 8.33 11.49
CA ILE A 65 3.53 7.42 10.79
C ILE A 65 3.18 6.27 11.73
N THR A 66 1.90 5.93 11.80
CA THR A 66 1.42 4.82 12.63
C THR A 66 1.30 3.56 11.79
N PHE A 67 1.79 2.42 12.29
CA PHE A 67 1.83 1.18 11.52
C PHE A 67 1.04 0.05 12.16
N VAL A 68 0.38 -0.72 11.30
CA VAL A 68 -0.18 -2.03 11.61
C VAL A 68 0.45 -3.04 10.67
N LEU A 69 1.15 -4.02 11.21
CA LEU A 69 1.87 -5.03 10.43
C LEU A 69 1.15 -6.37 10.47
N ILE A 70 1.04 -7.01 9.31
CA ILE A 70 0.34 -8.28 9.14
C ILE A 70 1.24 -9.24 8.36
N PRO A 71 2.12 -10.01 9.03
CA PRO A 71 2.91 -11.06 8.39
C PRO A 71 2.03 -12.20 7.87
N ALA A 72 2.37 -12.73 6.69
CA ALA A 72 1.65 -13.81 6.03
C ALA A 72 2.35 -15.16 6.23
N THR A 73 1.82 -15.98 7.14
CA THR A 73 2.45 -17.25 7.54
C THR A 73 2.22 -18.42 6.58
N ASN A 74 1.78 -18.17 5.34
CA ASN A 74 1.25 -19.20 4.44
C ASN A 74 2.33 -20.10 3.82
N ILE A 75 3.59 -19.66 3.81
CA ILE A 75 4.70 -20.37 3.14
C ILE A 75 5.51 -21.20 4.12
N GLU A 76 5.71 -20.70 5.33
CA GLU A 76 6.55 -21.39 6.31
C GLU A 76 5.85 -22.59 6.97
N ILE A 77 4.51 -22.65 6.97
CA ILE A 77 3.76 -23.83 7.46
C ILE A 77 4.12 -25.13 6.72
N HIS A 78 4.67 -25.03 5.51
CA HIS A 78 5.06 -26.19 4.73
C HIS A 78 6.19 -27.00 5.40
N LYS A 79 7.14 -26.35 6.08
CA LYS A 79 8.28 -27.04 6.74
C LYS A 79 7.81 -27.95 7.89
N PRO A 80 7.13 -27.45 8.94
CA PRO A 80 6.67 -28.28 10.04
C PRO A 80 5.65 -29.34 9.61
N LEU A 81 4.84 -29.07 8.57
CA LEU A 81 3.91 -30.07 8.03
C LEU A 81 4.60 -31.16 7.20
N ALA A 82 5.63 -30.81 6.44
CA ALA A 82 6.43 -31.78 5.69
C ALA A 82 7.19 -32.73 6.63
N ASP A 83 7.72 -32.21 7.75
CA ASP A 83 8.36 -33.03 8.79
C ASP A 83 7.40 -34.05 9.41
N ARG A 84 6.10 -33.71 9.45
CA ARG A 84 5.01 -34.58 9.90
C ARG A 84 4.43 -35.45 8.77
N GLY A 85 4.99 -35.39 7.56
CA GLY A 85 4.57 -36.18 6.40
C GLY A 85 3.26 -35.74 5.75
N LYS A 86 2.75 -34.54 6.08
CA LYS A 86 1.52 -33.99 5.52
C LYS A 86 1.79 -32.90 4.48
N LYS A 87 0.82 -32.72 3.58
CA LYS A 87 0.82 -31.64 2.59
C LYS A 87 -0.34 -30.71 2.89
N THR A 88 -0.10 -29.41 2.79
CA THR A 88 -1.14 -28.39 2.84
C THR A 88 -2.07 -28.54 1.63
N ARG A 89 -3.36 -28.34 1.85
CA ARG A 89 -4.38 -28.38 0.81
C ARG A 89 -4.94 -26.98 0.59
N PHE A 90 -4.76 -26.47 -0.61
CA PHE A 90 -5.33 -25.18 -1.03
C PHE A 90 -6.60 -25.38 -1.83
N VAL A 91 -7.60 -24.53 -1.60
CA VAL A 91 -8.83 -24.43 -2.39
C VAL A 91 -9.10 -22.95 -2.65
N GLY A 92 -8.74 -22.48 -3.85
CA GLY A 92 -8.69 -21.05 -4.16
C GLY A 92 -7.65 -20.33 -3.30
N PRO A 93 -7.95 -19.14 -2.75
CA PRO A 93 -7.01 -18.38 -1.90
C PRO A 93 -6.92 -18.91 -0.46
N TYR A 94 -7.63 -19.99 -0.13
CA TYR A 94 -7.77 -20.48 1.23
C TYR A 94 -7.04 -21.80 1.43
N ILE A 95 -6.32 -21.89 2.54
CA ILE A 95 -5.81 -23.15 3.07
C ILE A 95 -6.96 -23.85 3.79
N VAL A 96 -7.17 -25.13 3.48
CA VAL A 96 -8.06 -26.00 4.28
C VAL A 96 -7.30 -26.40 5.53
N THR A 97 -7.77 -25.94 6.69
CA THR A 97 -7.04 -26.07 7.95
C THR A 97 -7.61 -27.23 8.77
N ASP A 98 -6.83 -28.31 8.91
CA ASP A 98 -7.05 -29.34 9.93
C ASP A 98 -6.34 -28.98 11.25
N SER A 99 -6.60 -29.73 12.32
CA SER A 99 -6.02 -29.46 13.65
C SER A 99 -4.49 -29.37 13.65
N GLU A 100 -3.81 -30.18 12.85
CA GLU A 100 -2.35 -30.15 12.76
C GLU A 100 -1.84 -28.95 11.96
N THR A 101 -2.54 -28.58 10.88
CA THR A 101 -2.27 -27.36 10.11
C THR A 101 -2.48 -26.12 10.97
N LEU A 102 -3.51 -26.11 11.82
CA LEU A 102 -3.75 -25.01 12.74
C LEU A 102 -2.61 -24.88 13.75
N ASP A 103 -2.14 -25.99 14.33
CA ASP A 103 -1.05 -25.93 15.30
C ASP A 103 0.27 -25.48 14.65
N ALA A 104 0.58 -25.95 13.44
CA ALA A 104 1.70 -25.43 12.66
C ALA A 104 1.55 -23.92 12.37
N SER A 105 0.35 -23.46 12.05
CA SER A 105 0.07 -22.02 11.82
C SER A 105 0.25 -21.18 13.08
N LYS A 106 -0.12 -21.71 14.26
CA LYS A 106 0.12 -21.03 15.56
C LYS A 106 1.60 -20.94 15.90
N GLU A 107 2.34 -22.03 15.69
CA GLU A 107 3.79 -22.09 15.90
C GLU A 107 4.48 -21.01 15.06
N GLU A 108 4.16 -20.95 13.77
CA GLU A 108 4.74 -20.02 12.82
C GLU A 108 4.37 -18.56 13.13
N ALA A 109 3.09 -18.28 13.36
CA ALA A 109 2.63 -16.94 13.74
C ALA A 109 3.33 -16.41 14.99
N GLY A 110 3.54 -17.27 16.01
CA GLY A 110 4.26 -16.92 17.23
C GLY A 110 5.74 -16.64 16.98
N TRP A 111 6.39 -17.46 16.15
CA TRP A 111 7.79 -17.29 15.78
C TRP A 111 8.03 -15.97 15.03
N ILE A 112 7.23 -15.68 14.01
CA ILE A 112 7.35 -14.44 13.22
C ILE A 112 7.08 -13.21 14.09
N CYS A 113 6.02 -13.22 14.90
CA CYS A 113 5.73 -12.10 15.80
C CYS A 113 6.90 -11.84 16.75
N SER A 114 7.45 -12.89 17.38
CA SER A 114 8.61 -12.77 18.27
C SER A 114 9.83 -12.21 17.55
N ASN A 115 10.07 -12.57 16.30
CA ASN A 115 11.19 -12.04 15.52
C ASN A 115 11.00 -10.57 15.16
N ILE A 116 9.81 -10.18 14.70
CA ILE A 116 9.49 -8.79 14.39
C ILE A 116 9.66 -7.93 15.65
N GLU A 117 9.12 -8.37 16.78
CA GLU A 117 9.26 -7.68 18.07
C GLU A 117 10.73 -7.52 18.47
N ALA A 118 11.56 -8.55 18.28
CA ALA A 118 12.99 -8.48 18.57
C ALA A 118 13.73 -7.45 17.70
N VAL A 119 13.41 -7.39 16.40
CA VAL A 119 14.02 -6.44 15.46
C VAL A 119 13.58 -5.01 15.76
N LEU A 120 12.29 -4.78 15.99
CA LEU A 120 11.75 -3.45 16.34
C LEU A 120 12.25 -2.95 17.71
N SER A 121 12.59 -3.86 18.62
CA SER A 121 13.20 -3.53 19.91
C SER A 121 14.65 -3.03 19.79
N ALA A 122 15.33 -3.31 18.67
CA ALA A 122 16.69 -2.84 18.44
C ALA A 122 16.71 -1.32 18.27
N ARG A 123 17.53 -0.61 19.07
CA ARG A 123 17.59 0.86 19.02
C ARG A 123 18.20 1.32 17.69
N PRO A 124 17.49 2.12 16.87
CA PRO A 124 18.16 2.84 15.79
C PRO A 124 19.07 3.92 16.41
N SER A 125 20.28 4.10 15.87
CA SER A 125 21.28 5.07 16.36
C SER A 125 20.84 6.55 16.26
N ILE A 126 19.64 6.81 15.73
CA ILE A 126 19.13 8.14 15.35
C ILE A 126 18.22 8.76 16.44
N SER A 127 17.85 8.01 17.48
CA SER A 127 16.86 8.45 18.50
C SER A 127 17.36 9.51 19.50
N ASN A 128 18.48 10.17 19.23
CA ASN A 128 18.93 11.33 20.00
C ASN A 128 18.13 12.62 19.71
N ILE A 129 17.27 12.65 18.68
CA ILE A 129 16.58 13.87 18.24
C ILE A 129 15.29 14.15 19.04
N ARG A 130 14.57 13.13 19.54
CA ARG A 130 13.31 13.34 20.29
C ARG A 130 13.52 13.76 21.76
N ARG A 131 14.75 13.71 22.29
CA ARG A 131 15.01 13.85 23.74
C ARG A 131 15.42 15.24 24.23
N ARG A 132 15.60 16.26 23.37
CA ARG A 132 16.08 17.58 23.84
C ARG A 132 14.99 18.59 24.22
N HIS A 133 13.71 18.38 23.88
CA HIS A 133 12.66 19.39 24.15
C HIS A 133 11.36 18.88 24.79
N GLY A 134 11.29 17.62 25.25
CA GLY A 134 10.19 17.13 26.08
C GLY A 134 10.49 17.32 27.57
N ARG A 135 9.67 18.11 28.26
CA ARG A 135 9.72 18.41 29.71
C ARG A 135 9.34 17.18 30.55
N ASP A 136 10.12 16.10 30.50
CA ASP A 136 10.07 15.00 31.48
C ASP A 136 11.36 14.15 31.41
N ASN A 137 12.24 14.33 32.39
CA ASN A 137 13.55 13.68 32.52
C ASN A 137 13.48 12.20 32.98
N SER A 138 12.35 11.51 32.87
CA SER A 138 12.15 10.18 33.46
C SER A 138 12.28 8.99 32.49
N ARG A 139 12.44 9.22 31.18
CA ARG A 139 12.36 8.14 30.18
C ARG A 139 13.69 7.64 29.63
N LEU A 140 14.79 7.76 30.38
CA LEU A 140 16.13 7.34 29.91
C LEU A 140 16.21 5.84 29.53
N HIS A 141 15.19 5.05 29.85
CA HIS A 141 15.10 3.61 29.56
C HIS A 141 13.94 3.20 28.64
N ASP A 142 13.18 4.12 28.06
CA ASP A 142 12.09 3.74 27.15
C ASP A 142 12.66 3.09 25.87
N VAL A 143 12.07 1.94 25.51
CA VAL A 143 12.19 1.28 24.22
C VAL A 143 11.65 2.26 23.17
N ASP A 144 12.43 2.55 22.12
CA ASP A 144 12.10 3.61 21.14
C ASP A 144 10.83 3.31 20.34
N VAL A 145 10.54 2.03 20.10
CA VAL A 145 9.36 1.55 19.38
C VAL A 145 8.74 0.42 20.19
N SER A 146 7.50 0.58 20.64
CA SER A 146 6.75 -0.51 21.26
C SER A 146 6.03 -1.31 20.16
N ALA A 147 6.03 -2.64 20.28
CA ALA A 147 5.19 -3.51 19.46
C ALA A 147 4.10 -4.13 20.34
N ALA A 148 2.86 -4.20 19.85
CA ALA A 148 1.74 -4.82 20.55
C ALA A 148 0.98 -5.78 19.64
N SER A 149 0.83 -7.01 20.09
CA SER A 149 -0.07 -8.01 19.51
C SER A 149 -1.30 -8.22 20.41
N GLY A 150 -2.39 -8.77 19.86
CA GLY A 150 -3.61 -8.94 20.64
C GLY A 150 -4.81 -9.48 19.87
N ASN A 151 -5.90 -9.72 20.61
CA ASN A 151 -7.17 -10.22 20.09
C ASN A 151 -8.04 -9.10 19.50
N PHE A 152 -7.52 -8.45 18.47
CA PHE A 152 -8.19 -7.33 17.80
C PHE A 152 -9.28 -7.76 16.81
N VAL A 153 -9.28 -9.03 16.41
CA VAL A 153 -10.19 -9.58 15.38
C VAL A 153 -10.96 -10.76 15.94
N ALA A 154 -12.28 -10.73 15.81
CA ALA A 154 -13.19 -11.81 16.16
C ALA A 154 -13.49 -12.70 14.94
N ALA A 155 -13.45 -14.01 15.15
CA ALA A 155 -13.58 -15.03 14.12
C ALA A 155 -14.97 -15.64 14.04
N LYS A 156 -15.33 -16.14 12.85
CA LYS A 156 -16.29 -17.23 12.68
C LYS A 156 -15.67 -18.30 11.77
N ARG A 157 -16.12 -19.55 11.88
CA ARG A 157 -15.71 -20.61 10.94
C ARG A 157 -16.26 -20.29 9.55
N ARG A 158 -15.45 -20.52 8.52
CA ARG A 158 -15.91 -20.46 7.12
C ARG A 158 -16.89 -21.59 6.82
N GLY A 159 -16.70 -22.75 7.45
CA GLY A 159 -17.58 -23.90 7.31
C GLY A 159 -17.46 -24.58 5.95
N VAL A 160 -18.57 -25.13 5.45
CA VAL A 160 -18.61 -25.83 4.16
C VAL A 160 -19.06 -24.86 3.07
N VAL A 161 -18.17 -24.56 2.12
CA VAL A 161 -18.49 -23.70 0.96
C VAL A 161 -18.33 -24.52 -0.30
N THR A 162 -19.34 -24.51 -1.17
CA THR A 162 -19.35 -25.25 -2.45
C THR A 162 -18.98 -26.74 -2.32
N GLY A 163 -19.39 -27.37 -1.21
CA GLY A 163 -19.11 -28.79 -0.94
C GLY A 163 -17.72 -29.10 -0.38
N VAL A 164 -16.88 -28.08 -0.15
CA VAL A 164 -15.57 -28.22 0.50
C VAL A 164 -15.68 -27.81 1.96
N ASP A 165 -15.30 -28.70 2.88
CA ASP A 165 -15.16 -28.39 4.30
C ASP A 165 -13.78 -27.76 4.56
N TYR A 166 -13.79 -26.52 5.03
CA TYR A 166 -12.57 -25.76 5.34
C TYR A 166 -12.06 -25.98 6.77
N GLY A 167 -12.75 -26.79 7.59
CA GLY A 167 -12.30 -27.17 8.92
C GLY A 167 -12.17 -25.97 9.88
N GLU A 168 -10.95 -25.67 10.30
CA GLU A 168 -10.60 -24.59 11.23
C GLU A 168 -10.21 -23.29 10.52
N THR A 169 -10.45 -23.19 9.22
CA THR A 169 -10.31 -21.92 8.50
C THR A 169 -11.42 -20.97 8.89
N GLY A 170 -11.04 -19.76 9.28
CA GLY A 170 -11.93 -18.70 9.73
C GLY A 170 -12.20 -17.65 8.67
N GLU A 171 -13.21 -16.84 8.95
CA GLU A 171 -13.57 -15.60 8.25
C GLU A 171 -13.70 -14.49 9.31
N VAL A 172 -13.35 -13.26 8.95
CA VAL A 172 -13.44 -12.13 9.88
C VAL A 172 -14.91 -11.81 10.17
N LYS A 173 -15.30 -11.84 11.45
CA LYS A 173 -16.65 -11.47 11.88
C LYS A 173 -16.73 -9.99 12.28
N LYS A 174 -15.73 -9.51 13.01
CA LYS A 174 -15.70 -8.14 13.54
C LYS A 174 -14.28 -7.75 13.94
N VAL A 175 -13.92 -6.50 13.69
CA VAL A 175 -12.69 -5.87 14.20
C VAL A 175 -13.02 -5.00 15.41
N ASP A 176 -12.25 -5.09 16.50
CA ASP A 176 -12.38 -4.25 17.69
C ASP A 176 -11.60 -2.94 17.52
N VAL A 177 -12.17 -2.06 16.69
CA VAL A 177 -11.59 -0.75 16.32
C VAL A 177 -11.22 0.08 17.55
N ARG A 178 -12.01 0.01 18.62
CA ARG A 178 -11.76 0.78 19.84
C ARG A 178 -10.43 0.39 20.49
N ARG A 179 -10.20 -0.92 20.69
CA ARG A 179 -8.96 -1.41 21.32
C ARG A 179 -7.72 -1.12 20.49
N ILE A 180 -7.84 -1.14 19.17
CA ILE A 180 -6.73 -0.81 18.26
C ILE A 180 -6.42 0.68 18.37
N ARG A 181 -7.43 1.55 18.27
CA ARG A 181 -7.23 3.01 18.39
C ARG A 181 -6.60 3.39 19.72
N GLU A 182 -7.00 2.76 20.83
CA GLU A 182 -6.33 2.92 22.13
C GLU A 182 -4.81 2.65 22.10
N ARG A 183 -4.31 1.84 21.16
CA ARG A 183 -2.88 1.57 20.94
C ARG A 183 -2.24 2.51 19.93
N LEU A 184 -2.94 2.79 18.83
CA LEU A 184 -2.45 3.62 17.74
C LEU A 184 -2.39 5.11 18.12
N ASP A 185 -3.39 5.61 18.86
CA ASP A 185 -3.51 7.03 19.23
C ASP A 185 -2.36 7.53 20.13
N CYS A 186 -1.68 6.62 20.83
CA CYS A 186 -0.51 6.96 21.62
C CYS A 186 0.74 7.29 20.78
N GLY A 187 0.76 6.91 19.49
CA GLY A 187 1.83 7.27 18.53
C GLY A 187 3.21 6.67 18.83
N ASP A 188 3.31 5.78 19.82
CA ASP A 188 4.55 5.14 20.25
C ASP A 188 4.51 3.60 20.03
N CYS A 189 3.43 3.08 19.44
CA CYS A 189 3.17 1.65 19.32
C CYS A 189 2.82 1.20 17.89
N ILE A 190 3.55 0.20 17.41
CA ILE A 190 3.24 -0.55 16.20
C ILE A 190 2.37 -1.76 16.59
N VAL A 191 1.24 -1.94 15.90
CA VAL A 191 0.35 -3.09 16.16
C VAL A 191 0.71 -4.24 15.22
N LEU A 192 0.84 -5.44 15.78
CA LEU A 192 1.06 -6.67 15.04
C LEU A 192 -0.25 -7.48 15.00
N LEU A 193 -0.71 -7.82 13.80
CA LEU A 193 -1.83 -8.73 13.59
C LEU A 193 -1.33 -10.02 12.97
N HIS A 194 -1.75 -11.14 13.53
CA HIS A 194 -1.49 -12.46 12.98
C HIS A 194 -2.73 -13.04 12.30
N ASN A 195 -2.52 -14.00 11.41
CA ASN A 195 -3.57 -14.77 10.72
C ASN A 195 -4.37 -15.71 11.64
N ILE A 196 -4.06 -15.78 12.94
CA ILE A 196 -4.85 -16.53 13.91
C ILE A 196 -5.84 -15.61 14.60
N GLY A 197 -7.11 -16.01 14.69
CA GLY A 197 -8.06 -15.35 15.57
C GLY A 197 -9.02 -16.28 16.26
N TYR A 198 -9.90 -15.70 17.06
CA TYR A 198 -10.67 -16.44 18.06
C TYR A 198 -12.16 -16.28 17.86
N SER A 199 -12.87 -17.40 17.90
CA SER A 199 -14.33 -17.43 17.88
C SER A 199 -14.92 -16.97 19.22
N SER A 200 -16.23 -16.74 19.26
CA SER A 200 -16.93 -16.45 20.52
C SER A 200 -16.93 -17.63 21.51
N SER A 201 -16.63 -18.85 21.08
CA SER A 201 -16.44 -20.01 21.95
C SER A 201 -15.00 -20.18 22.44
N GLY A 202 -14.07 -19.32 22.00
CA GLY A 202 -12.65 -19.39 22.35
C GLY A 202 -11.84 -20.35 21.46
N GLU A 203 -12.40 -20.82 20.36
CA GLU A 203 -11.66 -21.65 19.39
C GLU A 203 -10.75 -20.77 18.53
N ALA A 204 -9.51 -21.23 18.31
CA ALA A 204 -8.59 -20.60 17.38
C ALA A 204 -8.93 -21.02 15.94
N LEU A 205 -8.91 -20.06 15.02
CA LEU A 205 -9.17 -20.27 13.60
C LEU A 205 -8.08 -19.59 12.78
N ASN A 206 -7.73 -20.20 11.65
CA ASN A 206 -6.74 -19.68 10.71
C ASN A 206 -7.45 -18.87 9.63
N TYR A 207 -7.16 -17.58 9.52
CA TYR A 207 -7.71 -16.72 8.49
C TYR A 207 -6.79 -16.62 7.27
N ASN A 208 -7.35 -16.18 6.16
CA ASN A 208 -6.56 -15.63 5.09
C ASN A 208 -6.02 -14.24 5.53
N THR A 209 -4.69 -14.06 5.47
CA THR A 209 -4.00 -12.83 5.89
C THR A 209 -4.46 -11.60 5.11
N TYR A 210 -4.70 -11.75 3.81
CA TYR A 210 -5.13 -10.67 2.92
C TYR A 210 -6.56 -10.21 3.25
N GLU A 211 -7.46 -11.16 3.52
CA GLU A 211 -8.84 -10.86 3.92
C GLU A 211 -8.86 -10.12 5.27
N VAL A 212 -8.03 -10.56 6.22
CA VAL A 212 -7.85 -9.87 7.51
C VAL A 212 -7.32 -8.47 7.29
N GLY A 213 -6.25 -8.30 6.53
CA GLY A 213 -5.63 -6.99 6.34
C GLY A 213 -6.53 -6.00 5.62
N THR A 214 -7.25 -6.45 4.60
CA THR A 214 -8.24 -5.64 3.89
C THR A 214 -9.39 -5.23 4.82
N THR A 215 -10.01 -6.20 5.49
CA THR A 215 -11.14 -5.93 6.40
C THR A 215 -10.72 -5.02 7.55
N PHE A 216 -9.50 -5.22 8.06
CA PHE A 216 -8.94 -4.41 9.13
C PHE A 216 -8.67 -2.99 8.66
N SER A 217 -8.00 -2.81 7.52
CA SER A 217 -7.71 -1.51 6.92
C SER A 217 -8.98 -0.68 6.71
N LEU A 218 -10.03 -1.29 6.18
CA LEU A 218 -11.34 -0.66 6.03
C LEU A 218 -11.97 -0.31 7.38
N ALA A 219 -11.90 -1.20 8.38
CA ALA A 219 -12.51 -1.00 9.68
C ALA A 219 -11.86 0.12 10.51
N ILE A 220 -10.54 0.32 10.36
CA ILE A 220 -9.82 1.40 11.06
C ILE A 220 -9.74 2.70 10.25
N GLU A 221 -10.24 2.70 9.01
CA GLU A 221 -10.14 3.81 8.05
C GLU A 221 -8.67 4.21 7.83
N ALA A 222 -7.81 3.22 7.55
CA ALA A 222 -6.40 3.47 7.33
C ALA A 222 -6.17 4.32 6.06
N ASP A 223 -5.20 5.22 6.11
CA ASP A 223 -4.85 6.10 4.99
C ASP A 223 -4.26 5.32 3.80
N LYS A 224 -3.54 4.22 4.08
CA LYS A 224 -2.95 3.36 3.06
C LYS A 224 -2.93 1.88 3.47
N LEU A 225 -3.29 1.01 2.52
CA LEU A 225 -2.96 -0.41 2.55
C LEU A 225 -1.77 -0.68 1.63
N ILE A 226 -0.71 -1.28 2.17
CA ILE A 226 0.51 -1.61 1.44
C ILE A 226 0.73 -3.12 1.53
N TYR A 227 0.92 -3.76 0.38
CA TYR A 227 1.24 -5.17 0.27
C TYR A 227 2.69 -5.33 -0.18
N ILE A 228 3.50 -6.00 0.63
CA ILE A 228 4.92 -6.26 0.35
C ILE A 228 5.05 -7.66 -0.24
N MET A 229 5.46 -7.74 -1.51
CA MET A 229 5.52 -8.96 -2.32
C MET A 229 6.96 -9.42 -2.56
N ASP A 230 7.08 -10.65 -3.05
CA ASP A 230 8.31 -11.17 -3.66
C ASP A 230 8.39 -10.77 -5.13
N GLY A 231 8.99 -9.61 -5.40
CA GLY A 231 9.18 -9.11 -6.76
C GLY A 231 8.06 -8.19 -7.29
N PRO A 232 8.35 -7.45 -8.38
CA PRO A 232 7.42 -6.52 -8.99
C PRO A 232 6.41 -7.21 -9.93
N ILE A 233 5.25 -6.60 -10.14
CA ILE A 233 4.34 -7.00 -11.22
C ILE A 233 4.84 -6.42 -12.54
N LEU A 234 5.14 -7.31 -13.49
CA LEU A 234 5.73 -6.95 -14.78
C LEU A 234 4.80 -7.36 -15.93
N ASN A 235 4.58 -6.43 -16.87
CA ASN A 235 4.06 -6.76 -18.20
C ASN A 235 5.22 -6.64 -19.20
N ASP A 236 5.56 -7.73 -19.90
CA ASP A 236 6.67 -7.77 -20.87
C ASP A 236 8.00 -7.16 -20.35
N LYS A 237 8.29 -7.37 -19.05
CA LYS A 237 9.45 -6.84 -18.29
C LYS A 237 9.38 -5.36 -17.89
N CYS A 238 8.30 -4.66 -18.21
CA CYS A 238 8.02 -3.31 -17.73
C CYS A 238 7.15 -3.38 -16.47
N LEU A 239 7.49 -2.57 -15.46
CA LEU A 239 6.68 -2.46 -14.24
C LEU A 239 5.30 -1.89 -14.59
N ILE A 240 4.25 -2.56 -14.13
CA ILE A 240 2.90 -2.02 -14.18
C ILE A 240 2.77 -1.05 -13.01
N GLN A 241 2.57 0.24 -13.26
CA GLN A 241 2.43 1.23 -12.18
C GLN A 241 1.00 1.33 -11.65
N PHE A 242 0.01 1.03 -12.48
CA PHE A 242 -1.41 1.11 -12.12
C PHE A 242 -2.15 -0.11 -12.64
N LEU A 243 -2.92 -0.75 -11.76
CA LEU A 243 -3.82 -1.85 -12.08
C LEU A 243 -5.22 -1.49 -11.60
N THR A 244 -6.22 -1.79 -12.41
CA THR A 244 -7.61 -1.83 -11.93
C THR A 244 -7.82 -3.06 -11.05
N VAL A 245 -8.83 -3.07 -10.19
CA VAL A 245 -9.16 -4.30 -9.42
C VAL A 245 -9.48 -5.48 -10.34
N GLU A 246 -10.07 -5.25 -11.52
CA GLU A 246 -10.38 -6.31 -12.49
C GLU A 246 -9.11 -6.93 -13.09
N GLU A 247 -8.11 -6.12 -13.42
CA GLU A 247 -6.80 -6.59 -13.89
C GLU A 247 -5.97 -7.18 -12.75
N ALA A 248 -6.09 -6.62 -11.55
CA ALA A 248 -5.43 -7.14 -10.36
C ALA A 248 -5.99 -8.53 -10.01
N GLU A 249 -7.31 -8.75 -9.99
CA GLU A 249 -7.93 -10.07 -9.75
C GLU A 249 -7.46 -11.15 -10.74
N ALA A 250 -7.12 -10.75 -11.97
CA ALA A 250 -6.58 -11.66 -12.98
C ALA A 250 -5.11 -12.06 -12.72
N GLU A 251 -4.31 -11.14 -12.18
CA GLU A 251 -2.88 -11.33 -11.92
C GLU A 251 -2.56 -11.73 -10.46
N ALA A 252 -3.45 -11.42 -9.52
CA ALA A 252 -3.33 -11.65 -8.09
C ALA A 252 -4.72 -11.72 -7.43
N ASP A 253 -4.98 -12.76 -6.64
CA ASP A 253 -6.26 -13.00 -5.95
C ASP A 253 -6.46 -12.02 -4.76
N MET A 254 -6.50 -10.73 -5.08
CA MET A 254 -6.61 -9.60 -4.16
C MET A 254 -8.09 -9.24 -4.09
N GLY A 255 -8.71 -9.42 -2.93
CA GLY A 255 -10.10 -9.04 -2.71
C GLY A 255 -10.38 -7.56 -3.00
N ARG A 256 -11.65 -7.18 -2.94
CA ARG A 256 -12.15 -5.84 -3.27
C ARG A 256 -11.56 -4.76 -2.34
N VAL A 257 -10.48 -4.09 -2.75
CA VAL A 257 -9.82 -3.03 -1.96
C VAL A 257 -9.82 -1.70 -2.68
N GLU A 258 -10.15 -0.62 -1.95
CA GLU A 258 -10.33 0.74 -2.48
C GLU A 258 -9.05 1.37 -3.05
N ARG A 259 -7.89 1.11 -2.44
CA ARG A 259 -6.56 1.51 -2.96
C ARG A 259 -5.46 0.70 -2.26
N VAL A 260 -4.62 -0.01 -3.02
CA VAL A 260 -3.51 -0.84 -2.49
C VAL A 260 -2.22 -0.49 -3.20
N HIS A 261 -1.15 -0.32 -2.44
CA HIS A 261 0.20 -0.21 -2.99
C HIS A 261 0.90 -1.57 -2.92
N LEU A 262 1.32 -2.11 -4.05
CA LEU A 262 2.07 -3.36 -4.14
C LEU A 262 3.55 -3.03 -4.33
N LEU A 263 4.38 -3.46 -3.40
CA LEU A 263 5.82 -3.14 -3.38
C LEU A 263 6.66 -4.41 -3.38
N ASP A 264 7.76 -4.35 -4.13
CA ASP A 264 8.78 -5.41 -4.16
C ASP A 264 9.65 -5.36 -2.89
N GLY A 265 9.37 -6.25 -1.94
CA GLY A 265 10.04 -6.34 -0.64
C GLY A 265 11.50 -6.80 -0.70
N ILE A 266 11.96 -7.30 -1.85
CA ILE A 266 13.35 -7.72 -2.07
C ILE A 266 14.26 -6.48 -2.14
N LYS A 267 13.73 -5.37 -2.65
CA LYS A 267 14.49 -4.12 -2.82
C LYS A 267 14.47 -3.30 -1.53
N GLY A 268 15.63 -3.19 -0.88
CA GLY A 268 15.81 -2.32 0.27
C GLY A 268 15.43 -0.86 -0.04
N GLY A 269 14.72 -0.21 0.87
CA GLY A 269 14.28 1.18 0.71
C GLY A 269 13.05 1.37 -0.17
N VAL A 270 12.40 0.30 -0.67
CA VAL A 270 11.21 0.42 -1.53
C VAL A 270 10.08 1.22 -0.88
N LEU A 271 9.88 1.07 0.44
CA LEU A 271 8.86 1.79 1.18
C LEU A 271 9.15 3.29 1.25
N LEU A 272 10.42 3.67 1.39
CA LEU A 272 10.84 5.07 1.39
C LEU A 272 10.71 5.69 0.00
N LEU A 273 11.10 4.93 -1.03
CA LEU A 273 10.97 5.38 -2.42
C LEU A 273 9.50 5.62 -2.78
N GLU A 274 8.61 4.69 -2.44
CA GLU A 274 7.17 4.84 -2.72
C GLU A 274 6.55 6.04 -1.99
N LEU A 275 6.95 6.30 -0.74
CA LEU A 275 6.30 7.33 0.07
C LEU A 275 6.81 8.75 -0.19
N PHE A 276 8.08 8.90 -0.61
CA PHE A 276 8.76 10.19 -0.72
C PHE A 276 9.17 10.57 -2.14
N LYS A 277 9.12 9.64 -3.10
CA LYS A 277 9.41 9.94 -4.51
C LYS A 277 8.10 10.16 -5.26
N ARG A 278 8.15 11.07 -6.24
CA ARG A 278 7.00 11.38 -7.09
C ARG A 278 6.67 10.26 -8.09
N ASP A 279 7.70 9.58 -8.59
CA ASP A 279 7.55 8.41 -9.45
C ASP A 279 7.48 7.18 -8.54
N GLU A 280 6.25 6.70 -8.32
CA GLU A 280 5.96 5.48 -7.55
C GLU A 280 6.74 4.30 -8.16
N VAL A 281 7.39 3.52 -7.28
CA VAL A 281 8.23 2.37 -7.65
C VAL A 281 7.43 1.08 -7.56
N GLY A 282 6.26 1.14 -6.89
CA GLY A 282 5.30 0.07 -6.80
C GLY A 282 4.28 0.03 -7.93
N THR A 283 3.36 -0.92 -7.77
CA THR A 283 2.13 -1.02 -8.54
C THR A 283 0.97 -0.60 -7.65
N MET A 284 0.16 0.36 -8.08
CA MET A 284 -1.04 0.77 -7.36
C MET A 284 -2.27 0.06 -7.93
N VAL A 285 -2.99 -0.67 -7.08
CA VAL A 285 -4.31 -1.23 -7.41
C VAL A 285 -5.39 -0.30 -6.89
N VAL A 286 -6.37 0.05 -7.73
CA VAL A 286 -7.47 0.95 -7.33
C VAL A 286 -8.82 0.35 -7.73
N SER A 287 -9.79 0.30 -6.80
CA SER A 287 -11.12 -0.30 -7.07
C SER A 287 -12.01 0.57 -7.92
N ASP A 288 -11.85 1.88 -7.74
CA ASP A 288 -12.51 2.83 -8.61
C ASP A 288 -11.56 3.19 -9.73
N VAL A 289 -12.16 3.40 -10.88
CA VAL A 289 -11.61 4.10 -12.03
C VAL A 289 -11.24 5.53 -11.57
N TYR A 290 -10.20 5.65 -10.75
CA TYR A 290 -9.68 6.88 -10.21
C TYR A 290 -8.92 7.51 -11.38
N GLN A 291 -9.61 8.38 -12.10
CA GLN A 291 -9.18 8.99 -13.37
C GLN A 291 -9.10 7.98 -14.52
N GLY A 292 -10.27 7.51 -14.96
CA GLY A 292 -10.40 6.93 -16.29
C GLY A 292 -10.10 8.00 -17.32
N THR A 293 -8.88 7.99 -17.87
CA THR A 293 -8.57 8.79 -19.05
C THR A 293 -9.03 7.98 -20.24
N ARG A 294 -10.08 8.45 -20.92
CA ARG A 294 -10.61 7.79 -22.11
C ARG A 294 -10.78 8.80 -23.24
N MET A 295 -10.88 8.31 -24.47
CA MET A 295 -11.28 9.16 -25.58
C MET A 295 -12.69 9.69 -25.33
N ALA A 296 -12.88 10.96 -25.65
CA ALA A 296 -14.18 11.61 -25.59
C ALA A 296 -15.10 11.03 -26.66
N THR A 297 -16.38 10.98 -26.33
CA THR A 297 -17.47 10.56 -27.20
C THR A 297 -18.37 11.76 -27.50
N GLU A 298 -19.29 11.63 -28.45
CA GLU A 298 -20.23 12.71 -28.78
C GLU A 298 -21.05 13.17 -27.57
N SER A 299 -21.39 12.25 -26.65
CA SER A 299 -22.11 12.56 -25.41
C SER A 299 -21.32 13.44 -24.44
N ASP A 300 -20.00 13.48 -24.55
CA ASP A 300 -19.12 14.23 -23.65
C ASP A 300 -18.98 15.71 -24.05
N PHE A 301 -19.38 16.06 -25.28
CA PHE A 301 -19.18 17.38 -25.88
C PHE A 301 -19.70 18.52 -25.00
N SER A 302 -20.91 18.37 -24.46
CA SER A 302 -21.53 19.43 -23.64
C SER A 302 -20.68 19.76 -22.42
N ARG A 303 -20.07 18.75 -21.80
CA ARG A 303 -19.27 18.92 -20.58
C ARG A 303 -17.85 19.38 -20.88
N VAL A 304 -17.24 18.89 -21.96
CA VAL A 304 -15.95 19.39 -22.48
C VAL A 304 -16.04 20.88 -22.80
N ARG A 305 -17.14 21.30 -23.46
CA ARG A 305 -17.40 22.71 -23.77
C ARG A 305 -17.49 23.57 -22.52
N GLU A 306 -18.21 23.12 -21.50
CA GLU A 306 -18.31 23.83 -20.21
C GLU A 306 -16.94 24.00 -19.55
N LEU A 307 -16.11 22.95 -19.52
CA LEU A 307 -14.76 23.01 -18.93
C LEU A 307 -13.85 23.99 -19.67
N ILE A 308 -13.87 23.98 -21.01
CA ILE A 308 -13.08 24.89 -21.84
C ILE A 308 -13.52 26.34 -21.66
N GLN A 309 -14.83 26.59 -21.64
CA GLN A 309 -15.40 27.93 -21.44
C GLN A 309 -15.13 28.47 -20.03
N ALA A 310 -15.21 27.61 -19.01
CA ALA A 310 -14.94 27.98 -17.62
C ALA A 310 -13.47 28.33 -17.37
N SER A 311 -12.53 27.79 -18.17
CA SER A 311 -11.10 28.06 -17.98
C SER A 311 -10.71 29.50 -18.29
N GLY A 312 -11.38 30.16 -19.25
CA GLY A 312 -11.17 31.58 -19.59
C GLY A 312 -9.87 31.93 -20.32
N GLU A 313 -8.85 31.06 -20.27
CA GLU A 313 -7.50 31.28 -20.84
C GLU A 313 -7.28 30.60 -22.20
N LEU A 314 -8.23 29.78 -22.66
CA LEU A 314 -8.09 28.97 -23.87
C LEU A 314 -8.48 29.74 -25.14
N VAL A 315 -7.85 29.36 -26.26
CA VAL A 315 -8.16 29.90 -27.59
C VAL A 315 -9.64 29.64 -27.90
N ARG A 316 -10.37 30.71 -28.26
CA ARG A 316 -11.78 30.62 -28.65
C ARG A 316 -11.91 29.82 -29.95
N ARG A 317 -12.74 28.78 -29.91
CA ARG A 317 -13.09 27.94 -31.07
C ARG A 317 -14.60 27.92 -31.24
N SER A 318 -15.06 27.67 -32.46
CA SER A 318 -16.49 27.48 -32.74
C SER A 318 -16.99 26.15 -32.16
N ASP A 319 -18.31 26.02 -31.99
CA ASP A 319 -18.89 24.76 -31.48
C ASP A 319 -18.65 23.59 -32.46
N GLU A 320 -18.57 23.85 -33.76
CA GLU A 320 -18.26 22.85 -34.79
C GLU A 320 -16.80 22.36 -34.69
N GLU A 321 -15.84 23.27 -34.54
CA GLU A 321 -14.41 22.95 -34.35
C GLU A 321 -14.15 22.19 -33.05
N LEU A 322 -14.86 22.55 -31.98
CA LEU A 322 -14.77 21.84 -30.70
C LEU A 322 -15.35 20.43 -30.81
N LEU A 323 -16.44 20.26 -31.53
CA LEU A 323 -17.08 18.95 -31.71
C LEU A 323 -16.19 18.03 -32.54
N GLU A 324 -15.63 18.53 -33.63
CA GLU A 324 -14.68 17.78 -34.47
C GLU A 324 -13.42 17.39 -33.68
N MET A 325 -12.84 18.31 -32.92
CA MET A 325 -11.71 18.03 -32.02
C MET A 325 -12.09 16.99 -30.93
N THR A 326 -13.30 17.09 -30.38
CA THR A 326 -13.78 16.16 -29.35
C THR A 326 -13.89 14.74 -29.88
N LEU A 327 -14.34 14.59 -31.13
CA LEU A 327 -14.58 13.30 -31.76
C LEU A 327 -13.32 12.62 -32.33
N LEU A 328 -12.26 13.39 -32.59
CA LEU A 328 -11.04 12.89 -33.23
C LEU A 328 -9.95 12.51 -32.23
N ASP A 329 -9.53 13.45 -31.38
CA ASP A 329 -8.31 13.29 -30.57
C ASP A 329 -8.43 13.94 -29.17
N CYS A 330 -9.64 13.99 -28.61
CA CYS A 330 -9.85 14.51 -27.25
C CYS A 330 -9.86 13.39 -26.21
N PHE A 331 -9.09 13.59 -25.16
CA PHE A 331 -9.06 12.77 -23.96
C PHE A 331 -9.79 13.48 -22.84
N VAL A 332 -10.66 12.75 -22.17
CA VAL A 332 -11.41 13.23 -21.00
C VAL A 332 -11.03 12.43 -19.77
N VAL A 333 -11.02 13.10 -18.63
CA VAL A 333 -10.84 12.49 -17.33
C VAL A 333 -12.18 12.45 -16.64
N GLU A 334 -12.64 11.24 -16.34
CA GLU A 334 -13.90 10.98 -15.66
C GLU A 334 -13.68 10.71 -14.17
N ARG A 335 -14.53 11.29 -13.32
CA ARG A 335 -14.60 11.09 -11.87
C ARG A 335 -16.06 11.06 -11.45
N GLU A 336 -16.49 10.01 -10.75
CA GLU A 336 -17.89 9.85 -10.29
C GLU A 336 -18.93 10.02 -11.43
N SER A 337 -18.64 9.47 -12.61
CA SER A 337 -19.46 9.62 -13.83
C SER A 337 -19.60 11.06 -14.33
N GLN A 338 -18.73 11.95 -13.91
CA GLN A 338 -18.64 13.32 -14.39
C GLN A 338 -17.27 13.60 -15.01
N ILE A 339 -17.25 14.33 -16.12
CA ILE A 339 -15.99 14.77 -16.71
C ILE A 339 -15.46 15.95 -15.91
N VAL A 340 -14.24 15.79 -15.41
CA VAL A 340 -13.53 16.77 -14.56
C VAL A 340 -12.35 17.42 -15.27
N ALA A 341 -11.83 16.82 -16.34
CA ALA A 341 -10.81 17.44 -17.17
C ALA A 341 -10.91 16.98 -18.63
N CYS A 342 -10.38 17.78 -19.53
CA CYS A 342 -10.23 17.46 -20.95
C CYS A 342 -8.90 17.96 -21.50
N ALA A 343 -8.37 17.29 -22.52
CA ALA A 343 -7.24 17.71 -23.33
C ALA A 343 -7.41 17.16 -24.75
N ALA A 344 -6.86 17.83 -25.76
CA ALA A 344 -6.86 17.35 -27.13
C ALA A 344 -5.41 17.23 -27.64
N LEU A 345 -5.14 16.22 -28.45
CA LEU A 345 -3.84 16.03 -29.09
C LEU A 345 -3.97 16.31 -30.60
N VAL A 346 -3.38 17.40 -31.06
CA VAL A 346 -3.31 17.70 -32.49
C VAL A 346 -2.01 17.15 -33.03
N SER A 347 -2.08 16.19 -33.95
CA SER A 347 -0.87 15.55 -34.53
C SER A 347 -0.48 16.18 -35.87
N PHE A 348 0.81 16.48 -36.05
CA PHE A 348 1.38 17.01 -37.29
C PHE A 348 2.29 15.95 -37.92
N SER A 349 1.71 15.14 -38.82
CA SER A 349 2.36 13.95 -39.37
C SER A 349 3.61 14.24 -40.20
N GLU A 350 3.67 15.37 -40.89
CA GLU A 350 4.82 15.76 -41.71
C GLU A 350 6.03 16.21 -40.86
N GLU A 351 5.76 16.80 -39.70
CA GLU A 351 6.76 17.43 -38.83
C GLU A 351 7.17 16.51 -37.65
N LYS A 352 6.52 15.34 -37.52
CA LYS A 352 6.70 14.39 -36.42
C LYS A 352 6.56 15.03 -35.03
N CYS A 353 5.66 15.99 -34.91
CA CYS A 353 5.36 16.67 -33.66
C CYS A 353 3.85 16.61 -33.37
N GLY A 354 3.48 16.93 -32.13
CA GLY A 354 2.09 17.04 -31.70
C GLY A 354 1.93 18.21 -30.74
N GLU A 355 0.78 18.84 -30.79
CA GLU A 355 0.39 19.93 -29.89
C GLU A 355 -0.67 19.43 -28.91
N VAL A 356 -0.48 19.71 -27.62
CA VAL A 356 -1.52 19.53 -26.62
C VAL A 356 -2.38 20.79 -26.60
N ALA A 357 -3.61 20.67 -27.08
CA ALA A 357 -4.57 21.76 -27.16
C ALA A 357 -5.71 21.57 -26.14
N SER A 358 -6.44 22.64 -25.85
CA SER A 358 -7.72 22.59 -25.11
C SER A 358 -7.66 21.89 -23.75
N PHE A 359 -6.52 22.02 -23.06
CA PHE A 359 -6.33 21.50 -21.72
C PHE A 359 -7.15 22.31 -20.71
N ALA A 360 -8.15 21.70 -20.09
CA ALA A 360 -8.98 22.32 -19.06
C ALA A 360 -9.25 21.34 -17.91
N VAL A 361 -9.16 21.86 -16.69
CA VAL A 361 -9.49 21.13 -15.45
C VAL A 361 -10.57 21.91 -14.69
N SER A 362 -11.57 21.20 -14.16
CA SER A 362 -12.63 21.74 -13.31
C SER A 362 -12.04 22.49 -12.12
N SER A 363 -12.65 23.63 -11.75
CA SER A 363 -12.24 24.44 -10.59
C SER A 363 -12.18 23.64 -9.29
N ASP A 364 -13.08 22.69 -9.11
CA ASP A 364 -13.18 21.85 -7.90
C ASP A 364 -12.01 20.86 -7.78
N CYS A 365 -11.24 20.69 -8.86
CA CYS A 365 -10.08 19.82 -8.96
C CYS A 365 -8.76 20.58 -9.20
N ARG A 366 -8.79 21.92 -9.27
CA ARG A 366 -7.58 22.75 -9.32
C ARG A 366 -7.03 22.86 -7.89
N ARG A 367 -5.77 22.45 -7.69
CA ARG A 367 -5.06 22.67 -6.41
C ARG A 367 -4.74 24.13 -6.19
#